data_AF-A0A9P0NPA6-F1
#
_entry.id   AF-A0A9P0NPA6-F1
#
_cell.length_a   1.000
_cell.length_b   1.000
_cell.length_c   1.000
_cell.angle_alpha   90.00
_cell.angle_beta   90.00
_cell.angle_gamma   90.00
#
_symmetry.space_group_name_H-M   'P 1'
#
loop_
_entity.id
_entity.type
_entity.pdbx_description
1 polymer ?
#
loop_
_entity_poly.entity_id
_entity_poly.type
_entity_poly.pdbx_seq_one_letter_code
_entity_poly.pdbx_strand_id
1 'polypeptide(L)'
;MERVGQQQQCVKRREDPTAVMDYDDDERQQPMPWPTKRPCSRATIQVQVQRPLHQQNDDCNNSTVDAIRGYCRKRNMPLDVYRPVMHQDADRCGGSKFRLTDLISELHRVFAEDRVNVEYVQYLMESYRSDPAEWLKYAKFNKFRYTRNLVDAGNGKFNLMVLCWGEGDGSSIHNHPESDCIMKILAGQLTEVRFAWPETSTANDDENEEDDRQLQPMCEIGRTILETDGVCHINDSMGLHRVENASHTDKAVSLHLYCPPFEECSTFNQHTGHKTTAKSTFWSIYGEKVSKKRAEEQVPADDN
;
A
#
# COMPACT_ATOMS: atom_id res chain seq x y z
N MET A 1 17.03 -91.10 12.12
CA MET A 1 15.59 -90.81 11.95
C MET A 1 15.19 -90.11 13.23
N GLU A 2 14.77 -88.84 13.29
CA GLU A 2 13.84 -88.08 12.46
C GLU A 2 14.26 -86.59 12.34
N ARG A 3 13.69 -85.90 11.36
CA ARG A 3 13.81 -84.46 11.10
C ARG A 3 12.80 -83.68 11.97
N VAL A 4 13.17 -82.52 12.49
CA VAL A 4 12.34 -81.28 12.46
C VAL A 4 13.29 -80.07 12.47
N GLY A 5 13.14 -79.17 11.49
CA GLY A 5 13.79 -77.86 11.46
C GLY A 5 12.74 -76.75 11.40
N GLN A 6 12.93 -75.73 12.23
CA GLN A 6 12.30 -74.40 12.27
C GLN A 6 13.47 -73.39 12.33
N GLN A 7 13.44 -72.14 11.87
CA GLN A 7 12.46 -71.27 11.22
C GLN A 7 13.24 -70.12 10.55
N GLN A 8 12.57 -69.39 9.66
CA GLN A 8 13.09 -68.29 8.83
C GLN A 8 13.40 -67.00 9.60
N GLN A 9 14.42 -66.27 9.14
CA GLN A 9 14.37 -64.80 9.07
C GLN A 9 15.23 -64.32 7.88
N CYS A 10 14.58 -63.67 6.90
CA CYS A 10 15.23 -63.13 5.72
C CYS A 10 15.27 -61.60 5.83
N VAL A 11 16.47 -61.04 5.92
CA VAL A 11 16.75 -59.60 5.92
C VAL A 11 16.89 -59.15 4.47
N LYS A 12 16.07 -58.18 4.02
CA LYS A 12 16.32 -57.45 2.77
C LYS A 12 16.37 -55.95 3.04
N ARG A 13 17.49 -55.37 2.61
CA ARG A 13 17.87 -53.95 2.71
C ARG A 13 16.88 -53.07 1.96
N ARG A 14 16.62 -51.88 2.52
CA ARG A 14 15.98 -50.76 1.82
C ARG A 14 17.03 -50.08 0.94
N GLU A 15 16.66 -49.87 -0.33
CA GLU A 15 17.37 -48.99 -1.25
C GLU A 15 16.58 -47.66 -1.30
N ASP A 16 17.28 -46.54 -1.07
CA ASP A 16 16.75 -45.18 -1.21
C ASP A 16 16.70 -44.79 -2.70
N PRO A 17 15.59 -44.23 -3.21
CA PRO A 17 15.62 -43.49 -4.46
C PRO A 17 15.98 -42.03 -4.18
N THR A 18 17.15 -41.63 -4.67
CA THR A 18 17.61 -40.25 -4.83
C THR A 18 16.67 -39.54 -5.82
N ALA A 19 15.79 -38.68 -5.32
CA ALA A 19 15.05 -37.73 -6.13
C ALA A 19 15.73 -36.36 -6.01
N VAL A 20 16.53 -36.02 -7.02
CA VAL A 20 16.99 -34.66 -7.26
C VAL A 20 15.78 -33.90 -7.79
N MET A 21 15.22 -32.98 -7.00
CA MET A 21 14.28 -31.99 -7.49
C MET A 21 15.02 -30.66 -7.53
N ASP A 22 15.44 -30.28 -8.74
CA ASP A 22 15.95 -28.96 -9.06
C ASP A 22 14.89 -27.92 -8.68
N TYR A 23 15.25 -27.05 -7.75
CA TYR A 23 14.56 -25.79 -7.50
C TYR A 23 15.19 -24.74 -8.42
N ASP A 24 14.69 -24.62 -9.64
CA ASP A 24 14.92 -23.45 -10.48
C ASP A 24 13.92 -22.37 -10.08
N ASP A 25 14.38 -21.44 -9.24
CA ASP A 25 13.69 -20.23 -8.83
C ASP A 25 14.30 -19.06 -9.63
N ASP A 26 13.67 -18.71 -10.76
CA ASP A 26 14.01 -17.51 -11.52
C ASP A 26 12.71 -16.86 -12.03
N GLU A 27 12.20 -15.91 -11.24
CA GLU A 27 10.97 -15.16 -11.49
C GLU A 27 11.15 -14.16 -12.66
N ARG A 28 10.47 -14.40 -13.80
CA ARG A 28 10.39 -13.44 -14.90
C ARG A 28 9.23 -12.45 -14.72
N GLN A 29 9.61 -11.17 -14.85
CA GLN A 29 8.90 -9.95 -14.48
C GLN A 29 8.00 -9.42 -15.63
N GLN A 30 6.86 -8.83 -15.28
CA GLN A 30 6.05 -8.01 -16.21
C GLN A 30 6.42 -6.53 -16.07
N PRO A 31 6.66 -5.80 -17.17
CA PRO A 31 6.74 -4.34 -17.12
C PRO A 31 5.37 -3.72 -16.91
N MET A 32 5.37 -2.59 -16.19
CA MET A 32 4.16 -1.89 -15.74
C MET A 32 3.46 -1.15 -16.90
N PRO A 33 2.11 -1.02 -16.92
CA PRO A 33 1.36 -0.51 -18.07
C PRO A 33 1.37 1.03 -18.26
N TRP A 34 2.43 1.74 -17.91
CA TRP A 34 2.45 3.21 -17.88
C TRP A 34 2.88 3.88 -19.20
N PRO A 35 2.26 5.02 -19.59
CA PRO A 35 2.94 6.03 -20.40
C PRO A 35 3.99 6.79 -19.55
N THR A 36 5.11 7.14 -20.17
CA THR A 36 6.34 7.67 -19.56
C THR A 36 6.13 8.87 -18.61
N LYS A 37 6.85 8.83 -17.48
CA LYS A 37 6.83 9.77 -16.32
C LYS A 37 6.72 11.24 -16.75
N ARG A 38 5.69 11.95 -16.29
CA ARG A 38 5.74 13.42 -16.17
C ARG A 38 5.99 13.77 -14.69
N PRO A 39 7.06 14.50 -14.36
CA PRO A 39 7.34 14.86 -12.98
C PRO A 39 6.25 15.80 -12.45
N CYS A 40 5.62 15.42 -11.34
CA CYS A 40 4.78 16.32 -10.55
C CYS A 40 5.72 17.18 -9.68
N SER A 41 5.77 18.49 -9.91
CA SER A 41 6.61 19.38 -9.10
C SER A 41 5.99 19.53 -7.71
N ARG A 42 6.66 18.96 -6.70
CA ARG A 42 6.31 19.04 -5.28
C ARG A 42 6.28 20.50 -4.83
N ALA A 43 5.09 21.06 -4.67
CA ALA A 43 4.86 22.30 -3.92
C ALA A 43 3.79 22.03 -2.86
N THR A 44 4.19 21.31 -1.79
CA THR A 44 3.36 21.13 -0.60
C THR A 44 3.26 22.47 0.12
N ILE A 45 2.07 23.05 0.13
CA ILE A 45 1.83 24.31 0.81
C ILE A 45 1.60 24.01 2.29
N GLN A 46 2.59 24.30 3.15
CA GLN A 46 2.36 24.57 4.57
C GLN A 46 2.13 26.09 4.70
N VAL A 47 0.87 26.57 4.67
CA VAL A 47 0.60 28.01 4.88
C VAL A 47 0.67 28.34 6.38
N GLN A 48 1.68 29.13 6.74
CA GLN A 48 1.66 30.01 7.90
C GLN A 48 0.53 31.04 7.75
N VAL A 49 -0.45 30.99 8.64
CA VAL A 49 -1.61 31.90 8.63
C VAL A 49 -1.24 33.23 9.30
N GLN A 50 -1.18 34.33 8.54
CA GLN A 50 -1.41 35.67 9.08
C GLN A 50 -2.20 36.57 8.10
N ARG A 51 -3.41 36.93 8.56
CA ARG A 51 -4.16 38.20 8.38
C ARG A 51 -5.16 38.39 7.21
N PRO A 52 -6.20 39.26 7.42
CA PRO A 52 -7.57 39.00 6.93
C PRO A 52 -8.18 40.11 6.03
N LEU A 53 -9.45 39.86 5.65
CA LEU A 53 -10.49 40.75 5.09
C LEU A 53 -10.53 40.92 3.56
N HIS A 54 -11.57 40.39 2.90
CA HIS A 54 -12.82 41.12 2.67
C HIS A 54 -13.89 40.23 2.02
N GLN A 55 -15.14 40.62 2.27
CA GLN A 55 -16.38 39.91 2.05
C GLN A 55 -16.98 40.35 0.71
N GLN A 56 -17.13 39.44 -0.25
CA GLN A 56 -18.03 39.62 -1.39
C GLN A 56 -18.74 38.30 -1.67
N ASN A 57 -20.06 38.34 -1.52
CA ASN A 57 -21.01 37.39 -2.10
C ASN A 57 -20.85 37.45 -3.62
N ASP A 58 -20.97 36.31 -4.30
CA ASP A 58 -21.66 36.23 -5.58
C ASP A 58 -21.95 34.76 -5.97
N ASP A 59 -23.17 34.60 -6.47
CA ASP A 59 -23.88 33.40 -6.89
C ASP A 59 -23.11 32.55 -7.91
N CYS A 60 -23.25 31.22 -7.84
CA CYS A 60 -23.10 30.33 -8.99
C CYS A 60 -23.74 28.96 -8.71
N ASN A 61 -24.99 28.82 -9.16
CA ASN A 61 -25.73 27.57 -9.30
C ASN A 61 -25.59 27.07 -10.76
N ASN A 62 -24.94 25.91 -10.97
CA ASN A 62 -25.17 24.90 -12.02
C ASN A 62 -23.89 24.10 -12.30
N SER A 63 -23.71 23.00 -11.57
CA SER A 63 -22.85 21.87 -11.93
C SER A 63 -23.47 20.68 -11.19
N THR A 64 -23.88 19.65 -11.91
CA THR A 64 -24.55 18.41 -11.42
C THR A 64 -23.65 17.51 -10.56
N VAL A 65 -22.82 18.10 -9.71
CA VAL A 65 -22.04 17.44 -8.68
C VAL A 65 -22.17 18.35 -7.47
N ASP A 66 -23.16 18.06 -6.61
CA ASP A 66 -23.34 18.74 -5.33
C ASP A 66 -21.97 18.79 -4.63
N ALA A 67 -21.49 20.00 -4.36
CA ALA A 67 -20.22 20.18 -3.68
C ALA A 67 -20.24 19.36 -2.40
N ILE A 68 -19.26 18.46 -2.21
CA ILE A 68 -19.08 17.75 -0.96
C ILE A 68 -19.13 18.82 0.14
N ARG A 69 -20.15 18.71 1.00
CA ARG A 69 -20.54 19.77 1.96
C ARG A 69 -19.31 20.16 2.79
N GLY A 70 -18.76 21.35 2.52
CA GLY A 70 -17.56 21.85 3.20
C GLY A 70 -16.28 21.96 2.36
N TYR A 71 -16.28 21.75 1.03
CA TYR A 71 -15.10 21.95 0.19
C TYR A 71 -15.19 23.15 -0.77
N CYS A 72 -14.22 24.08 -0.73
CA CYS A 72 -14.15 25.20 -1.67
C CYS A 72 -13.43 24.78 -2.95
N ARG A 73 -14.17 24.63 -4.06
CA ARG A 73 -13.55 24.40 -5.39
C ARG A 73 -12.63 25.54 -5.85
N LYS A 74 -12.95 26.81 -5.52
CA LYS A 74 -12.14 27.98 -5.94
C LYS A 74 -10.81 28.10 -5.20
N ARG A 75 -10.70 27.55 -3.99
CA ARG A 75 -9.51 27.70 -3.13
C ARG A 75 -8.72 26.40 -2.96
N ASN A 76 -9.21 25.29 -3.54
CA ASN A 76 -8.67 23.95 -3.34
C ASN A 76 -8.44 23.62 -1.84
N MET A 77 -9.38 24.04 -1.00
CA MET A 77 -9.25 24.04 0.46
C MET A 77 -10.59 23.65 1.10
N PRO A 78 -10.58 22.83 2.17
CA PRO A 78 -11.75 22.66 3.03
C PRO A 78 -12.19 24.04 3.56
N LEU A 79 -13.49 24.33 3.48
CA LEU A 79 -14.03 25.66 3.77
C LEU A 79 -13.97 26.06 5.24
N ASP A 80 -13.71 25.14 6.17
CA ASP A 80 -13.55 25.48 7.57
C ASP A 80 -12.54 24.56 8.25
N VAL A 81 -11.59 25.19 8.95
CA VAL A 81 -10.71 24.60 9.95
C VAL A 81 -11.60 24.11 11.10
N TYR A 82 -12.23 22.95 10.95
CA TYR A 82 -12.92 22.28 12.04
C TYR A 82 -13.16 20.81 11.69
N ARG A 83 -12.50 19.89 12.42
CA ARG A 83 -12.93 18.50 12.55
C ARG A 83 -14.31 18.49 13.24
N PRO A 84 -15.39 18.01 12.60
CA PRO A 84 -16.61 17.75 13.34
C PRO A 84 -16.46 16.43 14.09
N VAL A 85 -16.78 16.46 15.38
CA VAL A 85 -17.14 15.28 16.16
C VAL A 85 -18.17 14.47 15.38
N MET A 86 -17.90 13.18 15.22
CA MET A 86 -18.81 12.23 14.58
C MET A 86 -20.17 12.24 15.28
N HIS A 87 -21.19 12.81 14.65
CA HIS A 87 -22.58 12.56 15.04
C HIS A 87 -23.12 11.42 14.18
N GLN A 88 -23.60 10.37 14.86
CA GLN A 88 -24.13 9.14 14.28
C GLN A 88 -25.48 9.28 13.54
N ASP A 89 -25.95 10.50 13.27
CA ASP A 89 -27.32 10.76 12.78
C ASP A 89 -27.39 11.36 11.36
N ALA A 90 -26.48 10.95 10.46
CA ALA A 90 -26.48 11.43 9.06
C ALA A 90 -27.43 10.64 8.12
N ASP A 91 -28.35 9.83 8.64
CA ASP A 91 -29.22 8.95 7.85
C ASP A 91 -30.58 9.60 7.47
N ARG A 92 -30.69 10.94 7.49
CA ARG A 92 -31.98 11.65 7.28
C ARG A 92 -32.00 12.71 6.18
N CYS A 93 -31.06 12.72 5.24
CA CYS A 93 -31.21 13.49 4.00
C CYS A 93 -30.77 12.63 2.82
N GLY A 94 -31.68 12.40 1.87
CA GLY A 94 -31.52 11.51 0.72
C GLY A 94 -30.50 11.96 -0.33
N GLY A 95 -29.27 12.26 0.08
CA GLY A 95 -28.12 12.35 -0.80
C GLY A 95 -27.64 10.95 -1.19
N SER A 96 -27.24 10.77 -2.44
CA SER A 96 -26.66 9.51 -2.91
C SER A 96 -25.39 9.17 -2.11
N LYS A 97 -25.26 7.92 -1.67
CA LYS A 97 -24.05 7.37 -1.04
C LYS A 97 -22.81 7.69 -1.89
N PHE A 98 -21.73 8.18 -1.27
CA PHE A 98 -20.44 8.38 -1.94
C PHE A 98 -19.75 7.03 -2.14
N ARG A 99 -19.66 6.57 -3.39
CA ARG A 99 -19.16 5.22 -3.76
C ARG A 99 -17.68 5.26 -4.15
N LEU A 100 -17.07 4.09 -4.28
CA LEU A 100 -15.70 3.90 -4.74
C LEU A 100 -15.48 4.52 -6.13
N THR A 101 -16.47 4.44 -7.02
CA THR A 101 -16.40 5.08 -8.34
C THR A 101 -16.36 6.61 -8.24
N ASP A 102 -17.06 7.16 -7.26
CA ASP A 102 -17.15 8.60 -7.05
C ASP A 102 -15.83 9.10 -6.40
N LEU A 103 -15.27 8.31 -5.46
CA LEU A 103 -13.92 8.50 -4.93
C LEU A 103 -12.87 8.51 -6.07
N ILE A 104 -12.84 7.48 -6.92
CA ILE A 104 -11.90 7.40 -8.04
C ILE A 104 -12.04 8.62 -8.96
N SER A 105 -13.27 9.02 -9.28
CA SER A 105 -13.53 10.18 -10.13
C SER A 105 -13.02 11.48 -9.51
N GLU A 106 -13.23 11.70 -8.21
CA GLU A 106 -12.72 12.87 -7.50
C GLU A 106 -11.20 12.85 -7.36
N LEU A 107 -10.58 11.68 -7.15
CA LEU A 107 -9.12 11.54 -7.17
C LEU A 107 -8.54 11.95 -8.52
N HIS A 108 -9.09 11.46 -9.63
CA HIS A 108 -8.68 11.90 -10.98
C HIS A 108 -8.79 13.41 -11.16
N ARG A 109 -9.87 14.03 -10.66
CA ARG A 109 -10.06 15.48 -10.71
C ARG A 109 -8.99 16.23 -9.89
N VAL A 110 -8.74 15.79 -8.65
CA VAL A 110 -7.74 16.42 -7.76
C VAL A 110 -6.34 16.30 -8.32
N PHE A 111 -5.98 15.10 -8.80
CA PHE A 111 -4.67 14.85 -9.39
C PHE A 111 -4.56 15.40 -10.82
N ALA A 112 -5.62 15.94 -11.44
CA ALA A 112 -5.47 16.65 -12.71
C ALA A 112 -4.64 17.93 -12.55
N GLU A 113 -4.74 18.58 -11.37
CA GLU A 113 -3.97 19.77 -11.01
C GLU A 113 -2.50 19.42 -10.71
N ASP A 114 -1.60 20.42 -10.80
CA ASP A 114 -0.18 20.23 -10.51
C ASP A 114 0.16 20.32 -9.02
N ARG A 115 -0.75 20.87 -8.22
CA ARG A 115 -0.61 20.96 -6.76
C ARG A 115 -1.71 20.16 -6.11
N VAL A 116 -1.32 19.15 -5.35
CA VAL A 116 -2.25 18.26 -4.65
C VAL A 116 -2.18 18.55 -3.15
N ASN A 117 -3.34 18.79 -2.54
CA ASN A 117 -3.46 18.89 -1.09
C ASN A 117 -3.68 17.48 -0.52
N VAL A 118 -2.66 16.94 0.15
CA VAL A 118 -2.68 15.60 0.75
C VAL A 118 -3.78 15.46 1.80
N GLU A 119 -4.06 16.50 2.60
CA GLU A 119 -5.12 16.49 3.60
C GLU A 119 -6.50 16.35 2.95
N TYR A 120 -6.70 16.95 1.77
CA TYR A 120 -7.95 16.79 1.04
C TYR A 120 -8.08 15.38 0.44
N VAL A 121 -6.99 14.80 -0.05
CA VAL A 121 -6.99 13.40 -0.51
C VAL A 121 -7.30 12.45 0.65
N GLN A 122 -6.73 12.69 1.83
CA GLN A 122 -7.05 11.93 3.04
C GLN A 122 -8.54 12.06 3.40
N TYR A 123 -9.10 13.27 3.32
CA TYR A 123 -10.53 13.50 3.54
C TYR A 123 -11.42 12.75 2.53
N LEU A 124 -11.04 12.71 1.25
CA LEU A 124 -11.77 11.94 0.23
C LEU A 124 -11.77 10.43 0.56
N MET A 125 -10.60 9.90 0.94
CA MET A 125 -10.47 8.51 1.38
C MET A 125 -11.34 8.23 2.61
N GLU A 126 -11.32 9.11 3.61
CA GLU A 126 -12.15 8.98 4.83
C GLU A 126 -13.65 9.06 4.54
N SER A 127 -14.06 9.92 3.61
CA SER A 127 -15.46 10.14 3.23
C SER A 127 -16.09 8.94 2.52
N TYR A 128 -15.28 8.12 1.83
CA TYR A 128 -15.75 6.85 1.29
C TYR A 128 -16.01 5.86 2.43
N ARG A 129 -17.25 5.38 2.55
CA ARG A 129 -17.61 4.31 3.50
C ARG A 129 -17.48 2.96 2.82
N SER A 130 -16.65 2.09 3.39
CA SER A 130 -16.36 0.79 2.79
C SER A 130 -17.64 -0.01 2.49
N ASP A 131 -17.73 -0.48 1.25
CA ASP A 131 -18.80 -1.37 0.80
C ASP A 131 -18.20 -2.58 0.05
N PRO A 132 -18.25 -3.79 0.62
CA PRO A 132 -17.73 -4.98 -0.02
C PRO A 132 -18.23 -5.19 -1.45
N ALA A 133 -19.48 -4.82 -1.76
CA ALA A 133 -20.02 -4.99 -3.12
C ALA A 133 -19.23 -4.20 -4.18
N GLU A 134 -18.55 -3.12 -3.79
CA GLU A 134 -17.82 -2.24 -4.70
C GLU A 134 -16.37 -2.69 -4.93
N TRP A 135 -15.72 -3.25 -3.91
CA TRP A 135 -14.29 -3.60 -3.95
C TRP A 135 -13.97 -5.10 -3.98
N LEU A 136 -14.94 -6.00 -3.70
CA LEU A 136 -14.68 -7.44 -3.62
C LEU A 136 -14.09 -8.03 -4.90
N LYS A 137 -14.41 -7.44 -6.07
CA LYS A 137 -13.81 -7.85 -7.35
C LYS A 137 -12.27 -7.73 -7.37
N TYR A 138 -11.70 -6.80 -6.60
CA TYR A 138 -10.25 -6.59 -6.47
C TYR A 138 -9.63 -7.42 -5.33
N ALA A 139 -10.43 -7.95 -4.41
CA ALA A 139 -9.95 -8.63 -3.21
C ALA A 139 -9.45 -10.05 -3.50
N LYS A 140 -8.26 -10.18 -4.11
CA LYS A 140 -7.66 -11.46 -4.49
C LYS A 140 -6.58 -11.88 -3.50
N PHE A 141 -6.94 -12.68 -2.51
CA PHE A 141 -5.99 -13.20 -1.51
C PHE A 141 -4.99 -14.21 -2.09
N ASN A 142 -3.87 -14.35 -1.39
CA ASN A 142 -2.91 -15.45 -1.49
C ASN A 142 -2.81 -16.12 -0.10
N LYS A 143 -2.42 -17.40 -0.06
CA LYS A 143 -2.35 -18.20 1.17
C LYS A 143 -1.14 -17.86 2.05
N PHE A 144 -0.05 -17.38 1.46
CA PHE A 144 1.26 -17.32 2.11
C PHE A 144 1.80 -15.90 2.30
N ARG A 145 1.14 -14.90 1.72
CA ARG A 145 1.56 -13.50 1.75
C ARG A 145 0.40 -12.60 1.40
N TYR A 146 0.49 -11.35 1.85
CA TYR A 146 -0.45 -10.32 1.42
C TYR A 146 -0.29 -10.05 -0.09
N THR A 147 -1.37 -9.60 -0.72
CA THR A 147 -1.39 -9.31 -2.17
C THR A 147 -1.69 -7.86 -2.44
N ARG A 148 -1.19 -7.34 -3.56
CA ARG A 148 -1.40 -5.97 -4.03
C ARG A 148 -2.21 -6.01 -5.33
N ASN A 149 -3.39 -5.42 -5.34
CA ASN A 149 -4.35 -5.54 -6.43
C ASN A 149 -4.68 -4.15 -6.99
N LEU A 150 -4.17 -3.82 -8.18
CA LEU A 150 -4.36 -2.50 -8.76
C LEU A 150 -5.85 -2.26 -9.06
N VAL A 151 -6.40 -1.20 -8.49
CA VAL A 151 -7.79 -0.76 -8.69
C VAL A 151 -7.86 0.27 -9.81
N ASP A 152 -6.98 1.27 -9.74
CA ASP A 152 -6.90 2.36 -10.70
C ASP A 152 -5.46 2.85 -10.81
N ALA A 153 -5.02 3.04 -12.05
CA ALA A 153 -3.69 3.51 -12.44
C ALA A 153 -3.54 5.05 -12.30
N GLY A 154 -4.61 5.73 -11.95
CA GLY A 154 -4.69 7.18 -11.99
C GLY A 154 -4.41 7.73 -13.38
N ASN A 155 -3.96 8.97 -13.40
CA ASN A 155 -3.55 9.71 -14.59
C ASN A 155 -2.01 9.84 -14.68
N GLY A 156 -1.30 8.85 -14.14
CA GLY A 156 0.17 8.85 -13.99
C GLY A 156 0.67 9.59 -12.74
N LYS A 157 -0.22 10.22 -11.95
CA LYS A 157 0.13 10.97 -10.73
C LYS A 157 -0.25 10.26 -9.42
N PHE A 158 -1.03 9.19 -9.47
CA PHE A 158 -1.33 8.35 -8.30
C PHE A 158 -1.63 6.91 -8.70
N ASN A 159 -1.46 5.98 -7.77
CA ASN A 159 -1.97 4.61 -7.87
C ASN A 159 -2.95 4.34 -6.75
N LEU A 160 -4.09 3.73 -7.08
CA LEU A 160 -5.05 3.23 -6.12
C LEU A 160 -5.08 1.70 -6.18
N MET A 161 -4.89 1.03 -5.05
CA MET A 161 -4.84 -0.43 -5.00
C MET A 161 -5.43 -1.00 -3.71
N VAL A 162 -6.02 -2.18 -3.82
CA VAL A 162 -6.51 -2.97 -2.69
C VAL A 162 -5.42 -3.94 -2.27
N LEU A 163 -5.03 -3.88 -0.99
CA LEU A 163 -4.17 -4.88 -0.37
C LEU A 163 -5.03 -5.87 0.42
N CYS A 164 -4.73 -7.15 0.27
CA CYS A 164 -5.43 -8.23 0.95
C CYS A 164 -4.45 -8.95 1.86
N TRP A 165 -4.79 -9.00 3.16
CA TRP A 165 -3.95 -9.53 4.22
C TRP A 165 -4.62 -10.78 4.78
N GLY A 166 -3.98 -11.92 4.57
CA GLY A 166 -4.31 -13.17 5.23
C GLY A 166 -4.08 -13.11 6.75
N GLU A 167 -4.41 -14.19 7.42
CA GLU A 167 -4.23 -14.35 8.86
C GLU A 167 -2.74 -14.33 9.21
N GLY A 168 -2.31 -13.40 10.07
CA GLY A 168 -0.91 -13.22 10.47
C GLY A 168 0.00 -12.59 9.42
N ASP A 169 -0.53 -12.13 8.27
CA ASP A 169 0.28 -11.47 7.25
C ASP A 169 0.88 -10.16 7.77
N GLY A 170 2.12 -9.88 7.39
CA GLY A 170 2.77 -8.60 7.66
C GLY A 170 3.69 -8.17 6.53
N SER A 171 3.84 -6.86 6.36
CA SER A 171 4.86 -6.32 5.46
C SER A 171 6.25 -6.38 6.09
N SER A 172 7.29 -6.17 5.30
CA SER A 172 8.58 -5.74 5.84
C SER A 172 8.46 -4.31 6.39
N ILE A 173 9.45 -3.87 7.18
CA ILE A 173 9.64 -2.44 7.44
C ILE A 173 10.06 -1.80 6.12
N HIS A 174 9.38 -0.75 5.66
CA HIS A 174 9.65 -0.15 4.36
C HIS A 174 9.39 1.36 4.31
N ASN A 175 9.96 1.99 3.28
CA ASN A 175 9.76 3.41 2.96
C ASN A 175 8.80 3.60 1.78
N HIS A 176 8.55 4.86 1.42
CA HIS A 176 7.71 5.32 0.32
C HIS A 176 8.47 6.38 -0.50
N PRO A 177 9.33 5.97 -1.44
CA PRO A 177 10.29 6.87 -2.10
C PRO A 177 9.61 8.08 -2.74
N GLU A 178 9.76 9.23 -2.08
CA GLU A 178 9.18 10.51 -2.48
C GLU A 178 7.65 10.49 -2.71
N SER A 179 6.96 9.50 -2.15
CA SER A 179 5.51 9.31 -2.28
C SER A 179 4.80 9.52 -0.96
N ASP A 180 3.65 10.18 -1.00
CA ASP A 180 2.66 10.08 0.05
C ASP A 180 1.90 8.75 -0.07
N CYS A 181 1.70 8.08 1.06
CA CYS A 181 0.91 6.86 1.19
C CYS A 181 -0.28 7.14 2.11
N ILE A 182 -1.49 7.01 1.56
CA ILE A 182 -2.72 7.09 2.34
C ILE A 182 -3.34 5.70 2.36
N MET A 183 -3.45 5.12 3.54
CA MET A 183 -4.02 3.78 3.75
C MET A 183 -5.36 3.90 4.46
N LYS A 184 -6.41 3.30 3.90
CA LYS A 184 -7.72 3.14 4.51
C LYS A 184 -8.03 1.67 4.74
N ILE A 185 -8.59 1.31 5.89
CA ILE A 185 -9.08 -0.06 6.14
C ILE A 185 -10.46 -0.24 5.52
N LEU A 186 -10.61 -1.22 4.63
CA LEU A 186 -11.88 -1.57 4.00
C LEU A 186 -12.61 -2.67 4.76
N ALA A 187 -11.88 -3.62 5.35
CA ALA A 187 -12.45 -4.69 6.16
C ALA A 187 -11.41 -5.22 7.16
N GLY A 188 -11.88 -5.69 8.31
CA GLY A 188 -11.02 -6.20 9.38
C GLY A 188 -10.29 -5.09 10.12
N GLN A 189 -9.08 -5.42 10.58
CA GLN A 189 -8.22 -4.55 11.38
C GLN A 189 -6.76 -4.76 10.96
N LEU A 190 -5.99 -3.67 10.90
CA LEU A 190 -4.54 -3.73 10.68
C LEU A 190 -3.82 -2.93 11.77
N THR A 191 -2.61 -3.33 12.10
CA THR A 191 -1.71 -2.58 12.98
C THR A 191 -0.64 -1.91 12.12
N GLU A 192 -0.53 -0.58 12.21
CA GLU A 192 0.61 0.19 11.71
C GLU A 192 1.65 0.29 12.83
N VAL A 193 2.89 -0.09 12.53
CA VAL A 193 4.05 0.09 13.40
C VAL A 193 5.04 1.01 12.70
N ARG A 194 5.33 2.18 13.29
CA ARG A 194 6.24 3.18 12.72
C ARG A 194 7.62 3.04 13.32
N PHE A 195 8.64 3.27 12.49
CA PHE A 195 10.04 3.19 12.85
C PHE A 195 10.77 4.49 12.46
N ALA A 196 11.74 4.89 13.28
CA ALA A 196 12.72 5.88 12.86
C ALA A 196 13.59 5.35 11.72
N TRP A 197 14.20 6.26 10.96
CA TRP A 197 15.24 5.88 10.00
C TRP A 197 16.46 5.31 10.75
N PRO A 198 17.15 4.29 10.20
CA PRO A 198 18.34 3.73 10.84
C PRO A 198 19.45 4.78 10.89
N GLU A 199 20.00 5.02 12.08
CA GLU A 199 21.16 5.88 12.27
C GLU A 199 22.44 5.05 12.18
N THR A 200 23.50 5.62 11.60
CA THR A 200 24.84 5.03 11.68
C THR A 200 25.41 5.32 13.06
N SER A 201 25.94 4.29 13.74
CA SER A 201 26.67 4.51 14.99
C SER A 201 27.90 5.38 14.71
N THR A 202 27.94 6.62 15.20
CA THR A 202 29.11 7.51 15.13
C THR A 202 30.19 7.13 16.15
N ALA A 203 30.25 5.87 16.57
CA ALA A 203 31.28 5.37 17.45
C ALA A 203 32.46 4.93 16.57
N ASN A 204 33.40 5.88 16.37
CA ASN A 204 34.74 5.77 15.79
C ASN A 204 34.89 6.54 14.47
N ASP A 205 35.42 7.77 14.59
CA ASP A 205 36.01 8.56 13.52
C ASP A 205 37.32 7.91 13.01
N ASP A 206 37.24 6.69 12.46
CA ASP A 206 38.32 6.13 11.66
C ASP A 206 37.83 6.04 10.22
N GLU A 207 38.39 6.90 9.37
CA GLU A 207 37.97 7.17 7.97
C GLU A 207 38.25 6.04 6.98
N ASN A 208 38.34 4.79 7.40
CA ASN A 208 38.68 3.67 6.53
C ASN A 208 37.76 2.47 6.76
N GLU A 209 36.62 2.44 6.06
CA GLU A 209 35.96 1.26 5.46
C GLU A 209 34.51 1.63 5.10
N GLU A 210 34.21 1.77 3.81
CA GLU A 210 32.90 2.22 3.31
C GLU A 210 31.77 1.18 3.45
N ASP A 211 32.03 -0.02 3.98
CA ASP A 211 31.09 -1.16 3.90
C ASP A 211 30.63 -1.75 5.26
N ASP A 212 31.20 -1.33 6.39
CA ASP A 212 30.86 -1.91 7.72
C ASP A 212 30.41 -0.87 8.76
N ARG A 213 29.69 0.17 8.31
CA ARG A 213 28.98 1.05 9.25
C ARG A 213 27.96 0.19 10.02
N GLN A 214 28.24 -0.05 11.30
CA GLN A 214 27.40 -0.90 12.15
C GLN A 214 26.05 -0.21 12.43
N LEU A 215 25.11 -0.40 11.51
CA LEU A 215 23.74 0.08 11.64
C LEU A 215 23.10 -0.54 12.89
N GLN A 216 22.28 0.26 13.55
CA GLN A 216 21.58 -0.16 14.76
C GLN A 216 20.26 -0.87 14.42
N PRO A 217 19.74 -1.71 15.33
CA PRO A 217 18.38 -2.23 15.22
C PRO A 217 17.35 -1.11 15.01
N MET A 218 16.29 -1.41 14.25
CA MET A 218 15.23 -0.46 13.96
C MET A 218 14.49 -0.04 15.23
N CYS A 219 14.32 1.26 15.44
CA CYS A 219 13.65 1.83 16.61
C CYS A 219 12.16 2.07 16.33
N GLU A 220 11.27 1.35 17.03
CA GLU A 220 9.82 1.59 16.97
C GLU A 220 9.49 2.92 17.66
N ILE A 221 8.83 3.83 16.93
CA ILE A 221 8.44 5.16 17.40
C ILE A 221 6.94 5.31 17.60
N GLY A 222 6.15 4.31 17.18
CA GLY A 222 4.71 4.34 17.38
C GLY A 222 4.02 3.09 16.85
N ARG A 223 2.86 2.80 17.45
CA ARG A 223 2.00 1.68 17.06
C ARG A 223 0.56 2.14 17.10
N THR A 224 -0.21 1.83 16.07
CA THR A 224 -1.61 2.22 15.97
C THR A 224 -2.42 1.11 15.34
N ILE A 225 -3.52 0.76 16.00
CA ILE A 225 -4.50 -0.18 15.50
C ILE A 225 -5.52 0.61 14.68
N LEU A 226 -5.74 0.19 13.43
CA LEU A 226 -6.68 0.79 12.50
C LEU A 226 -7.82 -0.19 12.25
N GLU A 227 -9.02 0.21 12.64
CA GLU A 227 -10.25 -0.52 12.37
C GLU A 227 -10.84 -0.15 11.01
N THR A 228 -11.86 -0.88 10.57
CA THR A 228 -12.60 -0.59 9.33
C THR A 228 -13.01 0.88 9.25
N ASP A 229 -12.88 1.45 8.05
CA ASP A 229 -12.96 2.87 7.72
C ASP A 229 -11.86 3.79 8.27
N GLY A 230 -11.02 3.33 9.20
CA GLY A 230 -9.87 4.08 9.68
C GLY A 230 -8.88 4.41 8.56
N VAL A 231 -8.29 5.59 8.63
CA VAL A 231 -7.33 6.10 7.63
C VAL A 231 -6.06 6.56 8.32
N CYS A 232 -4.90 6.20 7.76
CA CYS A 232 -3.61 6.79 8.13
C CYS A 232 -2.88 7.34 6.90
N HIS A 233 -1.89 8.20 7.18
CA HIS A 233 -1.02 8.81 6.19
C HIS A 233 0.43 8.68 6.66
N ILE A 234 1.32 8.36 5.72
CA ILE A 234 2.77 8.33 5.94
C ILE A 234 3.50 8.77 4.67
N ASN A 235 4.67 9.37 4.86
CA ASN A 235 5.70 9.55 3.85
C ASN A 235 7.08 9.46 4.51
N ASP A 236 8.14 9.49 3.72
CA ASP A 236 9.52 9.31 4.20
C ASP A 236 9.96 10.35 5.25
N SER A 237 9.35 11.54 5.30
CA SER A 237 9.66 12.53 6.34
C SER A 237 9.08 12.20 7.72
N MET A 238 8.08 11.30 7.76
CA MET A 238 7.40 10.85 8.98
C MET A 238 8.01 9.56 9.54
N GLY A 239 8.88 8.91 8.78
CA GLY A 239 9.57 7.67 9.15
C GLY A 239 9.23 6.51 8.22
N LEU A 240 9.55 5.31 8.69
CA LEU A 240 9.30 4.04 8.03
C LEU A 240 8.11 3.35 8.71
N HIS A 241 7.49 2.37 8.06
CA HIS A 241 6.49 1.57 8.75
C HIS A 241 6.45 0.10 8.35
N ARG A 242 5.76 -0.67 9.18
CA ARG A 242 5.31 -2.02 8.91
C ARG A 242 3.80 -2.08 9.15
N VAL A 243 3.09 -2.78 8.28
CA VAL A 243 1.64 -3.00 8.40
C VAL A 243 1.40 -4.49 8.58
N GLU A 244 0.62 -4.85 9.59
CA GLU A 244 0.42 -6.23 10.03
C GLU A 244 -1.07 -6.51 10.25
N ASN A 245 -1.55 -7.66 9.75
CA ASN A 245 -2.75 -8.28 10.26
C ASN A 245 -2.39 -9.18 11.44
N ALA A 246 -2.53 -8.67 12.65
CA ALA A 246 -2.24 -9.41 13.88
C ALA A 246 -3.28 -10.52 14.18
N SER A 247 -4.38 -10.59 13.44
CA SER A 247 -5.39 -11.64 13.65
C SER A 247 -4.92 -12.97 13.06
N HIS A 248 -5.10 -14.04 13.83
CA HIS A 248 -4.86 -15.42 13.40
C HIS A 248 -6.13 -16.10 12.86
N THR A 249 -7.27 -15.42 12.89
CA THR A 249 -8.59 -15.97 12.52
C THR A 249 -9.28 -15.17 11.42
N ASP A 250 -9.00 -13.88 11.34
CA ASP A 250 -9.70 -12.94 10.48
C ASP A 250 -8.74 -12.34 9.46
N LYS A 251 -9.25 -12.15 8.25
CA LYS A 251 -8.55 -11.46 7.17
C LYS A 251 -8.79 -9.96 7.25
N ALA A 252 -7.89 -9.19 6.66
CA ALA A 252 -8.05 -7.76 6.51
C ALA A 252 -7.89 -7.31 5.05
N VAL A 253 -8.50 -6.17 4.73
CA VAL A 253 -8.43 -5.54 3.41
C VAL A 253 -8.20 -4.06 3.61
N SER A 254 -7.24 -3.48 2.90
CA SER A 254 -6.96 -2.05 2.90
C SER A 254 -6.93 -1.48 1.50
N LEU A 255 -7.25 -0.20 1.38
CA LEU A 255 -7.14 0.61 0.17
C LEU A 255 -5.94 1.55 0.34
N HIS A 256 -4.99 1.46 -0.57
CA HIS A 256 -3.79 2.29 -0.57
C HIS A 256 -3.82 3.24 -1.75
N LEU A 257 -3.57 4.51 -1.48
CA LEU A 257 -3.27 5.52 -2.48
C LEU A 257 -1.81 5.94 -2.34
N TYR A 258 -1.05 5.81 -3.43
CA TYR A 258 0.33 6.30 -3.52
C TYR A 258 0.40 7.45 -4.52
N CYS A 259 0.98 8.58 -4.12
CA CYS A 259 1.20 9.72 -5.00
C CYS A 259 2.54 10.44 -4.72
N PRO A 260 3.42 10.58 -5.73
CA PRO A 260 3.39 9.92 -7.04
C PRO A 260 3.51 8.39 -6.95
N PRO A 261 3.17 7.64 -8.02
CA PRO A 261 3.44 6.21 -8.10
C PRO A 261 4.95 5.92 -8.04
N PHE A 262 5.31 4.79 -7.44
CA PHE A 262 6.68 4.27 -7.44
C PHE A 262 6.72 2.78 -7.81
N GLU A 263 7.87 2.34 -8.30
CA GLU A 263 8.12 0.96 -8.74
C GLU A 263 8.98 0.17 -7.75
N GLU A 264 9.80 0.86 -6.99
CA GLU A 264 10.74 0.27 -6.04
C GLU A 264 10.58 0.96 -4.69
N CYS A 265 10.73 0.19 -3.62
CA CYS A 265 10.89 0.73 -2.27
C CYS A 265 12.05 0.03 -1.57
N SER A 266 12.53 0.63 -0.50
CA SER A 266 13.51 0.04 0.38
C SER A 266 12.81 -0.71 1.51
N THR A 267 13.23 -1.95 1.76
CA THR A 267 12.85 -2.72 2.94
C THR A 267 14.02 -2.77 3.92
N PHE A 268 13.72 -2.88 5.21
CA PHE A 268 14.72 -2.81 6.28
C PHE A 268 14.63 -4.03 7.18
N ASN A 269 15.80 -4.61 7.49
CA ASN A 269 15.90 -5.65 8.50
C ASN A 269 15.74 -5.02 9.90
N GLN A 270 14.80 -5.54 10.69
CA GLN A 270 14.50 -4.99 12.01
C GLN A 270 15.68 -5.07 12.99
N HIS A 271 16.50 -6.12 12.93
CA HIS A 271 17.58 -6.35 13.89
C HIS A 271 18.86 -5.59 13.56
N THR A 272 19.07 -5.28 12.28
CA THR A 272 20.35 -4.73 11.81
C THR A 272 20.22 -3.38 11.13
N GLY A 273 19.01 -2.93 10.77
CA GLY A 273 18.82 -1.70 10.00
C GLY A 273 19.26 -1.79 8.54
N HIS A 274 19.84 -2.91 8.10
CA HIS A 274 20.27 -3.09 6.70
C HIS A 274 19.09 -2.97 5.74
N LYS A 275 19.35 -2.24 4.65
CA LYS A 275 18.38 -1.89 3.63
C LYS A 275 18.53 -2.79 2.40
N THR A 276 17.42 -3.27 1.87
CA THR A 276 17.35 -3.98 0.58
C THR A 276 16.33 -3.30 -0.34
N THR A 277 16.66 -3.11 -1.61
CA THR A 277 15.69 -2.60 -2.58
C THR A 277 14.76 -3.73 -3.03
N ALA A 278 13.45 -3.48 -3.00
CA ALA A 278 12.41 -4.40 -3.43
C ALA A 278 11.56 -3.77 -4.54
N LYS A 279 11.32 -4.54 -5.60
CA LYS A 279 10.38 -4.15 -6.65
C LYS A 279 8.95 -4.42 -6.23
N SER A 280 8.08 -3.45 -6.50
CA SER A 280 6.67 -3.50 -6.22
C SER A 280 5.94 -4.24 -7.34
N THR A 281 5.35 -5.40 -7.04
CA THR A 281 4.59 -6.19 -8.03
C THR A 281 3.09 -6.18 -7.73
N PHE A 282 2.27 -6.44 -8.77
CA PHE A 282 0.84 -6.61 -8.65
C PHE A 282 0.43 -8.08 -8.78
N TRP A 283 -0.46 -8.51 -7.90
CA TRP A 283 -1.08 -9.83 -7.93
C TRP A 283 -2.26 -9.88 -8.91
N SER A 284 -3.02 -8.79 -9.00
CA SER A 284 -4.07 -8.59 -9.98
C SER A 284 -4.13 -7.13 -10.43
N ILE A 285 -4.66 -6.92 -11.63
CA ILE A 285 -4.85 -5.61 -12.24
C ILE A 285 -6.32 -5.51 -12.68
N TYR A 286 -7.01 -4.48 -12.20
CA TYR A 286 -8.43 -4.21 -12.50
C TYR A 286 -9.39 -5.38 -12.16
N GLY A 287 -9.01 -6.22 -11.20
CA GLY A 287 -9.78 -7.40 -10.77
C GLY A 287 -9.40 -8.70 -11.48
N GLU A 288 -8.50 -8.65 -12.46
CA GLU A 288 -8.01 -9.81 -13.21
C GLU A 288 -6.61 -10.22 -12.71
N LYS A 289 -6.42 -11.51 -12.38
CA LYS A 289 -5.11 -12.01 -11.94
C LYS A 289 -4.09 -11.86 -13.06
N VAL A 290 -2.89 -11.42 -12.71
CA VAL A 290 -1.77 -11.40 -13.66
C VAL A 290 -1.39 -12.85 -13.95
N SER A 291 -1.52 -13.30 -15.21
CA SER A 291 -1.21 -14.68 -15.58
C SER A 291 0.31 -14.87 -15.71
N LYS A 292 0.81 -16.06 -15.34
CA LYS A 292 2.22 -16.43 -15.52
C LYS A 292 2.70 -16.32 -16.98
N LYS A 293 1.81 -16.59 -17.95
CA LYS A 293 2.11 -16.57 -19.40
C LYS A 293 2.13 -15.18 -20.04
N ARG A 294 1.29 -14.24 -19.59
CA ARG A 294 1.32 -12.88 -20.16
C ARG A 294 2.64 -12.17 -19.89
N ALA A 295 3.45 -12.66 -18.92
CA ALA A 295 4.74 -12.09 -18.54
C ALA A 295 5.81 -12.30 -19.61
N GLU A 296 5.58 -13.25 -20.50
CA GLU A 296 6.51 -13.64 -21.55
C GLU A 296 6.19 -12.92 -22.88
N GLU A 297 5.01 -12.31 -23.03
CA GLU A 297 4.52 -11.73 -24.30
C GLU A 297 4.95 -10.26 -24.56
N GLN A 298 5.73 -9.62 -23.67
CA GLN A 298 6.18 -8.22 -23.85
C GLN A 298 7.71 -8.04 -23.90
N VAL A 299 8.44 -9.07 -24.31
CA VAL A 299 9.84 -8.91 -24.74
C VAL A 299 9.83 -8.71 -26.26
N PRO A 300 10.35 -7.61 -26.81
CA PRO A 300 10.62 -7.52 -28.24
C PRO A 300 11.54 -8.69 -28.60
N ALA A 301 11.18 -9.45 -29.64
CA ALA A 301 12.14 -10.35 -30.27
C ALA A 301 13.25 -9.48 -30.87
N ASP A 302 14.36 -9.33 -30.15
CA ASP A 302 15.59 -8.88 -30.76
C ASP A 302 16.28 -10.10 -31.38
N ASP A 303 16.41 -10.00 -32.70
CA ASP A 303 17.19 -10.85 -33.56
C ASP A 303 18.64 -10.98 -33.09
N ASN A 304 19.16 -12.20 -33.30
CA ASN A 304 20.57 -12.63 -33.35
C ASN A 304 21.22 -13.16 -32.06
#